data_AF-A0A2J8RLX9-F1
#
_entry.id   AF-A0A2J8RLX9-F1
#
_cell.length_a   1.000
_cell.length_b   1.000
_cell.length_c   1.000
_cell.angle_alpha   90.00
_cell.angle_beta   90.00
_cell.angle_gamma   90.00
#
_symmetry.space_group_name_H-M   'P 1'
#
loop_
_entity.id
_entity.type
_entity.pdbx_description
1 polymer ?
#
loop_
_entity_poly.entity_id
_entity_poly.type
_entity_poly.pdbx_seq_one_letter_code
_entity_poly.pdbx_strand_id
1 'polypeptide(L)'
;MAPREVLTGNDEVIGQVLSTLKSEDVPYTAALTAVRPSRVARDVAVVAGGQGRQLLQKQPVSPVIHPPVSYNDTAPRILFWAQNFSVAYKDQWEDLTPLTFGVQELNLTGSFWNDSFARLSLTYERLFGTTVTFKFILANRLYPVSARHWFTMERLEVHSNGSVAYFNASQVTGPSIYSFHCEYVSSLSKKGSLLVARTQPSSWQMMLQDFQIQAFNVMGEQFSYASDCASFFSPGIWMGLLTSLFMLFIFTYGLHMILSLKTMDRFDDHKGPTISLTQIV
;
A
#
# COMPACT_ATOMS: atom_id res chain seq x y z
N MET A 1 -12.38 -12.64 21.57
CA MET A 1 -11.13 -12.59 22.35
C MET A 1 -10.54 -11.21 22.19
N ALA A 2 -10.22 -10.56 23.31
CA ALA A 2 -9.54 -9.28 23.26
C ALA A 2 -8.14 -9.47 22.65
N PRO A 3 -7.61 -8.51 21.87
CA PRO A 3 -6.27 -8.62 21.27
C PRO A 3 -5.18 -8.92 22.31
N ARG A 4 -5.35 -8.43 23.54
CA ARG A 4 -4.44 -8.66 24.67
C ARG A 4 -4.40 -10.12 25.11
N GLU A 5 -5.53 -10.82 25.13
CA GLU A 5 -5.62 -12.24 25.53
C GLU A 5 -4.92 -13.14 24.51
N VAL A 6 -5.02 -12.80 23.22
CA VAL A 6 -4.36 -13.57 22.15
C VAL A 6 -2.85 -13.37 22.17
N LEU A 7 -2.38 -12.14 22.40
CA LEU A 7 -0.94 -11.85 22.48
C LEU A 7 -0.31 -12.49 23.73
N THR A 8 -0.98 -12.44 24.87
CA THR A 8 -0.49 -13.08 26.10
C THR A 8 -0.41 -14.59 25.98
N GLY A 9 -1.39 -15.23 25.34
CA GLY A 9 -1.33 -16.67 25.04
C GLY A 9 -0.18 -17.04 24.10
N ASN A 10 0.11 -16.22 23.08
CA ASN A 10 1.25 -16.45 22.19
C ASN A 10 2.59 -16.30 22.92
N ASP A 11 2.71 -15.28 23.77
CA ASP A 11 3.93 -15.05 24.57
C ASP A 11 4.20 -16.21 25.52
N GLU A 12 3.15 -16.80 26.12
CA GLU A 12 3.27 -17.98 26.98
C GLU A 12 3.78 -19.20 26.21
N VAL A 13 3.24 -19.46 25.02
CA VAL A 13 3.69 -20.57 24.16
C VAL A 13 5.12 -20.37 23.69
N ILE A 14 5.49 -19.15 23.26
CA ILE A 14 6.86 -18.83 22.87
C ILE A 14 7.81 -19.02 24.06
N GLY A 15 7.42 -18.56 25.24
CA GLY A 15 8.19 -18.74 26.47
C GLY A 15 8.42 -20.22 26.80
N GLN A 16 7.39 -21.06 26.67
CA GLN A 16 7.51 -22.51 26.85
C GLN A 16 8.53 -23.12 25.88
N VAL A 17 8.44 -22.81 24.58
CA VAL A 17 9.36 -23.32 23.55
C VAL A 17 10.81 -22.88 23.80
N LEU A 18 11.02 -21.61 24.19
CA LEU A 18 12.35 -21.10 24.51
C LEU A 18 12.92 -21.78 25.75
N SER A 19 12.08 -22.13 26.73
CA SER A 19 12.51 -22.83 27.94
C SER A 19 12.94 -24.27 27.67
N THR A 20 12.24 -24.99 26.78
CA THR A 20 12.62 -26.35 26.36
C THR A 20 13.92 -26.34 25.56
N LEU A 21 14.05 -25.41 24.59
CA LEU A 21 15.29 -25.25 23.82
C LEU A 21 16.50 -24.94 24.72
N LYS A 22 16.28 -24.15 25.78
CA LYS A 22 17.31 -23.87 26.79
C LYS A 22 17.64 -25.09 27.65
N SER A 23 16.65 -25.93 28.00
CA SER A 23 16.90 -27.14 28.80
C SER A 23 17.64 -28.24 28.05
N GLU A 24 17.48 -28.28 26.72
CA GLU A 24 18.14 -29.26 25.85
C GLU A 24 19.47 -28.75 25.26
N ASP A 25 19.91 -27.55 25.66
CA ASP A 25 21.15 -26.89 25.22
C ASP A 25 21.28 -26.80 23.69
N VAL A 26 20.14 -26.62 23.00
CA VAL A 26 20.07 -26.54 21.54
C VAL A 26 20.33 -25.10 21.10
N PRO A 27 21.35 -24.82 20.27
CA PRO A 27 21.57 -23.49 19.73
C PRO A 27 20.42 -23.14 18.77
N TYR A 28 19.78 -21.99 19.00
CA TYR A 28 18.69 -21.51 18.16
C TYR A 28 18.89 -20.06 17.74
N THR A 29 18.36 -19.73 16.56
CA THR A 29 18.27 -18.35 16.04
C THR A 29 16.81 -18.05 15.80
N ALA A 30 16.27 -17.06 16.52
CA ALA A 30 14.89 -16.62 16.32
C ALA A 30 14.86 -15.43 15.34
N ALA A 31 14.02 -15.53 14.31
CA ALA A 31 13.76 -14.43 13.37
C ALA A 31 12.32 -13.92 13.55
N LEU A 32 12.18 -12.65 13.91
CA LEU A 32 10.89 -11.97 14.01
C LEU A 32 10.46 -11.51 12.60
N THR A 33 9.49 -12.22 12.01
CA THR A 33 9.03 -11.97 10.64
C THR A 33 7.72 -11.17 10.55
N ALA A 34 7.12 -10.83 11.68
CA ALA A 34 5.80 -10.18 11.70
C ALA A 34 5.90 -8.68 11.44
N VAL A 35 5.63 -8.25 10.21
CA VAL A 35 5.44 -6.83 9.84
C VAL A 35 4.02 -6.34 10.15
N ARG A 36 3.03 -7.25 10.22
CA ARG A 36 1.61 -6.97 10.46
C ARG A 36 0.96 -8.08 11.30
N PRO A 37 -0.13 -7.79 12.03
CA PRO A 37 -0.88 -8.82 12.76
C PRO A 37 -1.45 -9.87 11.79
N SER A 38 -1.37 -11.15 12.18
CA SER A 38 -1.90 -12.29 11.40
C SER A 38 -3.42 -12.28 11.26
N ARG A 39 -4.12 -11.47 12.07
CA ARG A 39 -5.56 -11.23 11.97
C ARG A 39 -5.80 -9.79 11.58
N VAL A 40 -6.31 -9.61 10.37
CA VAL A 40 -6.98 -8.37 9.96
C VAL A 40 -8.22 -8.25 10.83
N ALA A 41 -8.40 -7.13 11.55
CA ALA A 41 -9.71 -6.80 12.09
C ALA A 41 -10.64 -6.74 10.87
N ARG A 42 -11.56 -7.70 10.75
CA ARG A 42 -12.59 -7.66 9.72
C ARG A 42 -13.44 -6.43 10.03
N ASP A 43 -13.12 -5.31 9.41
CA ASP A 43 -14.13 -4.30 9.16
C ASP A 43 -15.22 -5.02 8.37
N VAL A 44 -16.45 -4.92 8.87
CA VAL A 44 -17.64 -5.57 8.29
C VAL A 44 -18.00 -4.82 7.01
N ALA A 45 -17.15 -4.96 5.99
CA ALA A 45 -17.48 -4.77 4.60
C ALA A 45 -17.22 -6.12 3.93
N VAL A 46 -18.07 -7.08 4.30
CA VAL A 46 -18.12 -8.39 3.68
C VAL A 46 -18.43 -8.18 2.21
N VAL A 47 -17.46 -8.46 1.36
CA VAL A 47 -17.67 -8.89 -0.02
C VAL A 47 -18.61 -10.09 0.05
N ALA A 48 -19.92 -9.81 -0.04
CA ALA A 48 -20.95 -10.80 -0.27
C ALA A 48 -20.88 -11.22 -1.75
N GLY A 49 -19.78 -11.89 -2.11
CA GLY A 49 -19.71 -12.69 -3.32
C GLY A 49 -20.52 -13.96 -3.10
N GLY A 50 -21.84 -13.86 -3.28
CA GLY A 50 -22.77 -14.97 -3.16
C GLY A 50 -23.88 -14.86 -4.20
N GLN A 51 -23.83 -15.71 -5.22
CA GLN A 51 -25.03 -16.11 -5.95
C GLN A 51 -25.98 -16.76 -4.93
N GLY A 52 -27.10 -16.12 -4.65
CA GLY A 52 -28.16 -16.69 -3.83
C GLY A 52 -28.91 -15.68 -2.96
N ARG A 53 -30.12 -15.32 -3.40
CA ARG A 53 -31.19 -14.58 -2.69
C ARG A 53 -30.81 -13.20 -2.16
N GLN A 54 -31.10 -12.18 -2.98
CA GLN A 54 -31.17 -10.78 -2.54
C GLN A 54 -32.26 -10.61 -1.48
N LEU A 55 -31.83 -10.32 -0.25
CA LEU A 55 -32.67 -9.63 0.72
C LEU A 55 -32.80 -8.17 0.26
N LEU A 56 -33.95 -7.52 0.56
CA LEU A 56 -34.16 -6.08 0.39
C LEU A 56 -33.22 -5.29 1.31
N GLN A 57 -31.94 -5.29 0.97
CA GLN A 57 -30.97 -4.40 1.54
C GLN A 57 -31.23 -3.04 0.90
N LYS A 58 -31.70 -2.09 1.71
CA LYS A 58 -31.72 -0.66 1.37
C LYS A 58 -30.39 -0.36 0.69
N GLN A 59 -30.45 -0.01 -0.59
CA GLN A 59 -29.30 0.40 -1.36
C GLN A 59 -28.55 1.42 -0.50
N PRO A 60 -27.31 1.14 -0.04
CA PRO A 60 -26.57 2.13 0.71
C PRO A 60 -26.59 3.38 -0.18
N VAL A 61 -27.08 4.48 0.37
CA VAL A 61 -27.14 5.77 -0.33
C VAL A 61 -25.77 5.94 -0.94
N SER A 62 -25.68 5.92 -2.28
CA SER A 62 -24.41 6.12 -2.96
C SER A 62 -23.82 7.40 -2.40
N PRO A 63 -22.61 7.35 -1.81
CA PRO A 63 -22.03 8.54 -1.20
C PRO A 63 -22.01 9.63 -2.27
N VAL A 64 -22.45 10.83 -1.91
CA VAL A 64 -22.40 11.98 -2.82
C VAL A 64 -20.93 12.24 -3.12
N ILE A 65 -20.49 11.90 -4.33
CA ILE A 65 -19.11 12.11 -4.75
C ILE A 65 -18.99 13.59 -5.09
N HIS A 66 -18.29 14.31 -4.21
CA HIS A 66 -17.97 15.70 -4.45
C HIS A 66 -16.85 15.83 -5.49
N PRO A 67 -16.87 16.89 -6.31
CA PRO A 67 -15.80 17.15 -7.27
C PRO A 67 -14.46 17.40 -6.56
N PRO A 68 -13.32 17.17 -7.24
CA PRO A 68 -12.00 17.46 -6.71
C PRO A 68 -11.83 18.96 -6.41
N VAL A 69 -11.01 19.27 -5.41
CA VAL A 69 -10.55 20.63 -5.16
C VAL A 69 -9.57 21.01 -6.27
N SER A 70 -9.88 22.07 -7.00
CA SER A 70 -9.03 22.62 -8.05
C SER A 70 -8.41 23.95 -7.62
N TYR A 71 -7.08 24.02 -7.55
CA TYR A 71 -6.38 25.29 -7.49
C TYR A 71 -6.20 25.84 -8.92
N ASN A 72 -6.82 27.01 -9.15
CA ASN A 72 -6.85 27.67 -10.43
C ASN A 72 -5.98 28.95 -10.35
N ASP A 73 -5.12 29.11 -11.34
CA ASP A 73 -4.41 30.38 -11.57
C ASP A 73 -4.96 31.00 -12.87
N THR A 74 -4.46 30.56 -14.02
CA THR A 74 -5.02 30.82 -15.37
C THR A 74 -5.79 29.64 -15.96
N ALA A 75 -5.49 28.44 -15.46
CA ALA A 75 -6.07 27.15 -15.81
C ALA A 75 -6.00 26.27 -14.54
N PRO A 76 -6.76 25.17 -14.45
CA PRO A 76 -6.62 24.21 -13.35
C PRO A 76 -5.19 23.64 -13.34
N ARG A 77 -4.46 23.88 -12.24
CA ARG A 77 -3.06 23.44 -12.11
C ARG A 77 -2.90 22.28 -11.16
N ILE A 78 -3.64 22.29 -10.05
CA ILE A 78 -3.55 21.25 -9.01
C ILE A 78 -4.94 20.76 -8.70
N LEU A 79 -5.13 19.44 -8.79
CA LEU A 79 -6.33 18.73 -8.40
C LEU A 79 -6.01 17.86 -7.17
N PHE A 80 -6.90 17.91 -6.19
CA PHE A 80 -6.80 17.14 -4.95
C PHE A 80 -8.17 16.58 -4.59
N TRP A 81 -8.21 15.28 -4.28
CA TRP A 81 -9.43 14.59 -3.88
C TRP A 81 -9.13 13.50 -2.86
N ALA A 82 -10.08 13.27 -1.95
CA ALA A 82 -10.07 12.17 -1.01
C ALA A 82 -11.51 11.83 -0.61
N GLN A 83 -11.79 10.57 -0.36
CA GLN A 83 -13.10 10.16 0.18
C GLN A 83 -13.24 10.50 1.67
N ASN A 84 -12.17 10.32 2.44
CA ASN A 84 -12.11 10.70 3.85
C ASN A 84 -10.84 11.49 4.10
N PHE A 85 -10.95 12.68 4.67
CA PHE A 85 -9.82 13.46 5.14
C PHE A 85 -9.95 13.75 6.64
N SER A 86 -9.35 12.88 7.46
CA SER A 86 -9.39 13.02 8.91
C SER A 86 -8.02 13.41 9.48
N VAL A 87 -8.04 14.32 10.45
CA VAL A 87 -6.83 14.83 11.11
C VAL A 87 -7.02 14.70 12.61
N ALA A 88 -5.96 14.31 13.31
CA ALA A 88 -5.91 14.25 14.74
C ALA A 88 -4.87 15.23 15.31
N TYR A 89 -5.26 15.94 16.36
CA TYR A 89 -4.34 16.73 17.18
C TYR A 89 -4.43 16.25 18.63
N LYS A 90 -3.31 15.78 19.20
CA LYS A 90 -3.23 15.23 20.57
C LYS A 90 -4.36 14.20 20.85
N ASP A 91 -4.53 13.26 19.92
CA ASP A 91 -5.51 12.16 19.95
C ASP A 91 -7.01 12.56 19.81
N GLN A 92 -7.32 13.85 19.60
CA GLN A 92 -8.66 14.27 19.17
C GLN A 92 -8.75 14.26 17.65
N TRP A 93 -9.66 13.45 17.09
CA TRP A 93 -9.91 13.33 15.66
C TRP A 93 -11.03 14.27 15.20
N GLU A 94 -10.81 14.94 14.07
CA GLU A 94 -11.79 15.76 13.35
C GLU A 94 -11.80 15.35 11.88
N ASP A 95 -13.00 15.30 11.29
CA ASP A 95 -13.19 14.99 9.87
C ASP A 95 -13.31 16.29 9.06
N LEU A 96 -12.39 16.48 8.11
CA LEU A 96 -12.30 17.65 7.25
C LEU A 96 -12.99 17.43 5.91
N THR A 97 -13.42 16.21 5.60
CA THR A 97 -14.13 15.87 4.35
C THR A 97 -15.24 16.87 4.01
N PRO A 98 -16.21 17.16 4.90
CA PRO A 98 -17.32 18.08 4.57
C PRO A 98 -16.89 19.54 4.50
N LEU A 99 -15.73 19.89 5.07
CA LEU A 99 -15.16 21.24 5.01
C LEU A 99 -14.30 21.45 3.76
N THR A 100 -13.84 20.37 3.14
CA THR A 100 -12.91 20.41 2.01
C THR A 100 -13.63 20.18 0.70
N PHE A 101 -14.52 19.19 0.65
CA PHE A 101 -15.19 18.75 -0.56
C PHE A 101 -16.67 19.12 -0.52
N GLY A 102 -17.16 19.74 -1.60
CA GLY A 102 -18.55 20.21 -1.68
C GLY A 102 -18.80 21.61 -1.11
N VAL A 103 -17.74 22.33 -0.71
CA VAL A 103 -17.81 23.72 -0.24
C VAL A 103 -17.52 24.68 -1.39
N GLN A 104 -18.28 25.78 -1.49
CA GLN A 104 -18.20 26.75 -2.59
C GLN A 104 -16.98 27.68 -2.49
N GLU A 105 -16.49 27.97 -1.28
CA GLU A 105 -15.31 28.81 -1.04
C GLU A 105 -14.35 28.13 -0.06
N LEU A 106 -13.29 27.52 -0.59
CA LEU A 106 -12.18 26.96 0.20
C LEU A 106 -11.01 27.95 0.20
N ASN A 107 -10.44 28.23 1.37
CA ASN A 107 -9.33 29.18 1.48
C ASN A 107 -8.01 28.52 1.03
N LEU A 108 -7.66 28.73 -0.24
CA LEU A 108 -6.44 28.23 -0.89
C LEU A 108 -5.25 29.22 -0.85
N THR A 109 -5.31 30.23 0.03
CA THR A 109 -4.28 31.26 0.12
C THR A 109 -2.90 30.67 0.42
N GLY A 110 -1.89 31.04 -0.38
CA GLY A 110 -0.53 30.49 -0.29
C GLY A 110 -0.24 29.29 -1.20
N SER A 111 -1.23 28.85 -1.98
CA SER A 111 -1.03 27.88 -3.04
C SER A 111 -0.22 28.53 -4.16
N PHE A 112 0.65 27.75 -4.79
CA PHE A 112 1.58 28.23 -5.79
C PHE A 112 1.89 27.12 -6.79
N TRP A 113 2.07 27.47 -8.05
CA TRP A 113 2.40 26.51 -9.08
C TRP A 113 3.48 27.06 -10.01
N ASN A 114 4.41 26.18 -10.39
CA ASN A 114 5.48 26.38 -11.35
C ASN A 114 5.78 25.02 -12.02
N ASP A 115 6.50 25.00 -13.14
CA ASP A 115 6.79 23.78 -13.91
C ASP A 115 7.55 22.70 -13.12
N SER A 116 8.39 23.13 -12.17
CA SER A 116 9.21 22.26 -11.31
C SER A 116 8.67 22.10 -9.90
N PHE A 117 7.77 22.98 -9.45
CA PHE A 117 7.37 23.05 -8.04
C PHE A 117 5.92 23.50 -7.90
N ALA A 118 5.14 22.74 -7.14
CA ALA A 118 3.75 23.03 -6.85
C ALA A 118 3.49 22.93 -5.34
N ARG A 119 2.69 23.85 -4.81
CA ARG A 119 2.28 23.89 -3.42
C ARG A 119 0.78 24.11 -3.38
N LEU A 120 0.07 23.20 -2.72
CA LEU A 120 -1.35 23.36 -2.40
C LEU A 120 -1.46 23.66 -0.91
N SER A 121 -2.05 24.81 -0.55
CA SER A 121 -2.35 25.15 0.84
C SER A 121 -3.85 25.12 1.09
N LEU A 122 -4.27 24.40 2.13
CA LEU A 122 -5.64 24.36 2.61
C LEU A 122 -5.68 25.01 3.99
N THR A 123 -6.35 26.14 4.12
CA THR A 123 -6.45 26.87 5.40
C THR A 123 -7.85 26.71 6.00
N TYR A 124 -7.91 26.26 7.25
CA TYR A 124 -9.13 26.10 8.03
C TYR A 124 -9.11 27.05 9.22
N GLU A 125 -10.13 27.91 9.36
CA GLU A 125 -10.14 28.95 10.40
C GLU A 125 -10.50 28.43 11.79
N ARG A 126 -11.37 27.41 11.85
CA ARG A 126 -11.92 26.87 13.10
C ARG A 126 -11.55 25.39 13.28
N LEU A 127 -10.26 25.08 13.25
CA LEU A 127 -9.75 23.73 13.50
C LEU A 127 -9.07 23.65 14.88
N PHE A 128 -9.57 22.80 15.77
CA PHE A 128 -9.07 22.69 17.15
C PHE A 128 -8.98 24.04 17.89
N GLY A 129 -9.89 24.97 17.59
CA GLY A 129 -9.93 26.32 18.18
C GLY A 129 -8.90 27.31 17.63
N THR A 130 -8.16 26.97 16.57
CA THR A 130 -7.17 27.85 15.93
C THR A 130 -7.22 27.78 14.42
N THR A 131 -6.53 28.71 13.74
CA THR A 131 -6.33 28.64 12.30
C THR A 131 -5.22 27.64 11.97
N VAL A 132 -5.54 26.65 11.13
CA VAL A 132 -4.62 25.57 10.75
C VAL A 132 -4.50 25.52 9.24
N THR A 133 -3.27 25.54 8.73
CA THR A 133 -2.97 25.46 7.30
C THR A 133 -2.19 24.19 6.98
N PHE A 134 -2.73 23.37 6.10
CA PHE A 134 -2.05 22.20 5.54
C PHE A 134 -1.41 22.58 4.20
N LYS A 135 -0.10 22.37 4.06
CA LYS A 135 0.62 22.62 2.80
C LYS A 135 1.13 21.31 2.24
N PHE A 136 0.65 20.94 1.06
CA PHE A 136 1.14 19.82 0.27
C PHE A 136 2.20 20.35 -0.68
N ILE A 137 3.44 19.87 -0.55
CA ILE A 137 4.56 20.32 -1.37
C ILE A 137 4.93 19.23 -2.36
N LEU A 138 4.79 19.54 -3.65
CA LEU A 138 5.10 18.65 -4.76
C LEU A 138 6.23 19.24 -5.61
N ALA A 139 7.14 18.38 -6.06
CA ALA A 139 8.24 18.74 -6.94
C ALA A 139 8.21 17.86 -8.19
N ASN A 140 8.47 18.44 -9.35
CA ASN A 140 8.57 17.75 -10.63
C ASN A 140 10.03 17.74 -11.10
N ARG A 141 10.58 16.55 -11.36
CA ARG A 141 11.99 16.37 -11.72
C ARG A 141 12.12 15.42 -12.91
N LEU A 142 13.05 15.73 -13.81
CA LEU A 142 13.43 14.82 -14.89
C LEU A 142 14.38 13.75 -14.36
N TYR A 143 13.98 12.49 -14.43
CA TYR A 143 14.82 11.37 -14.03
C TYR A 143 15.54 10.78 -15.25
N PRO A 144 16.89 10.89 -15.34
CA PRO A 144 17.62 10.52 -16.55
C PRO A 144 17.47 9.05 -16.92
N VAL A 145 17.38 8.16 -15.92
CA VAL A 145 17.21 6.70 -16.13
C VAL A 145 15.89 6.37 -16.85
N SER A 146 14.83 7.13 -16.55
CA SER A 146 13.51 6.91 -17.15
C SER A 146 13.24 7.80 -18.37
N ALA A 147 14.11 8.79 -18.62
CA ALA A 147 13.92 9.86 -19.60
C ALA A 147 12.52 10.55 -19.51
N ARG A 148 11.96 10.61 -18.29
CA ARG A 148 10.61 11.14 -18.03
C ARG A 148 10.60 12.05 -16.81
N HIS A 149 9.63 12.97 -16.82
CA HIS A 149 9.32 13.81 -15.67
C HIS A 149 8.48 13.03 -14.66
N TRP A 150 8.94 13.02 -13.42
CA TRP A 150 8.22 12.43 -12.30
C TRP A 150 7.95 13.51 -11.26
N PHE A 151 6.73 13.50 -10.75
CA PHE A 151 6.40 14.31 -9.61
C PHE A 151 6.51 13.49 -8.33
N THR A 152 6.97 14.13 -7.28
CA THR A 152 7.05 13.58 -5.94
C THR A 152 6.45 14.56 -4.95
N MET A 153 5.66 14.06 -4.01
CA MET A 153 5.25 14.86 -2.87
C MET A 153 6.39 14.82 -1.84
N GLU A 154 7.15 15.89 -1.71
CA GLU A 154 8.32 15.90 -0.82
C GLU A 154 7.89 15.84 0.64
N ARG A 155 6.95 16.71 1.01
CA ARG A 155 6.52 16.86 2.39
C ARG A 155 5.11 17.45 2.49
N LEU A 156 4.46 17.14 3.61
CA LEU A 156 3.26 17.80 4.09
C LEU A 156 3.62 18.61 5.33
N GLU A 157 3.26 19.89 5.32
CA GLU A 157 3.52 20.80 6.44
C GLU A 157 2.20 21.22 7.08
N VAL A 158 2.06 21.02 8.38
CA VAL A 158 0.90 21.48 9.14
C VAL A 158 1.33 22.69 9.96
N HIS A 159 0.76 23.85 9.63
CA HIS A 159 1.00 25.09 10.35
C HIS A 159 -0.15 25.32 11.33
N SER A 160 0.14 25.39 12.62
CA SER A 160 -0.85 25.62 13.68
C SER A 160 -0.25 26.44 14.79
N ASN A 161 -0.87 27.59 15.12
CA ASN A 161 -0.52 28.44 16.27
C ASN A 161 1.01 28.67 16.45
N GLY A 162 1.69 29.07 15.36
CA GLY A 162 3.14 29.31 15.34
C GLY A 162 4.03 28.06 15.32
N SER A 163 3.47 26.85 15.50
CA SER A 163 4.17 25.57 15.35
C SER A 163 4.02 25.00 13.94
N VAL A 164 5.06 24.34 13.44
CA VAL A 164 5.04 23.67 12.13
C VAL A 164 5.42 22.20 12.31
N ALA A 165 4.51 21.31 11.94
CA ALA A 165 4.77 19.87 11.88
C ALA A 165 5.13 19.47 10.45
N TYR A 166 6.21 18.69 10.31
CA TYR A 166 6.71 18.23 9.01
C TYR A 166 6.52 16.73 8.86
N PHE A 167 5.87 16.32 7.77
CA PHE A 167 5.73 14.92 7.39
C PHE A 167 6.39 14.70 6.03
N ASN A 168 7.32 13.75 5.95
CA ASN A 168 7.92 13.35 4.69
C ASN A 168 6.96 12.42 3.96
N ALA A 169 6.73 12.66 2.66
CA ALA A 169 5.76 11.94 1.84
C ALA A 169 6.41 11.27 0.62
N SER A 170 7.68 10.85 0.73
CA SER A 170 8.51 10.42 -0.41
C SER A 170 7.98 9.23 -1.21
N GLN A 171 7.07 8.44 -0.64
CA GLN A 171 6.42 7.32 -1.33
C GLN A 171 5.27 7.74 -2.26
N VAL A 172 4.80 8.98 -2.12
CA VAL A 172 3.79 9.58 -3.01
C VAL A 172 4.53 10.14 -4.23
N THR A 173 4.64 9.31 -5.27
CA THR A 173 5.39 9.60 -6.49
C THR A 173 4.69 9.01 -7.71
N GLY A 174 4.80 9.67 -8.85
CA GLY A 174 4.28 9.18 -10.12
C GLY A 174 4.82 9.96 -11.32
N PRO A 175 4.60 9.46 -12.54
CA PRO A 175 4.87 10.23 -13.76
C PRO A 175 4.07 11.53 -13.76
N SER A 176 4.66 12.65 -14.19
CA SER A 176 4.01 13.99 -14.15
C SER A 176 2.76 14.13 -15.02
N ILE A 177 2.49 13.16 -15.90
CA ILE A 177 1.33 13.13 -16.81
C ILE A 177 0.12 12.47 -16.11
N TYR A 178 0.38 11.65 -15.09
CA TYR A 178 -0.60 10.84 -14.38
C TYR A 178 -0.95 11.47 -13.03
N SER A 179 -2.10 11.09 -12.49
CA SER A 179 -2.45 11.37 -11.09
C SER A 179 -1.88 10.27 -10.20
N PHE A 180 -1.60 10.56 -8.93
CA PHE A 180 -1.26 9.53 -7.95
C PHE A 180 -2.52 9.15 -7.18
N HIS A 181 -2.77 7.86 -7.00
CA HIS A 181 -3.92 7.33 -6.30
C HIS A 181 -3.51 6.32 -5.21
N CYS A 182 -4.16 6.35 -4.05
CA CYS A 182 -3.90 5.40 -2.98
C CYS A 182 -5.08 5.23 -2.04
N GLU A 183 -5.42 3.99 -1.71
CA GLU A 183 -6.56 3.68 -0.83
C GLU A 183 -6.39 4.25 0.58
N TYR A 184 -5.17 4.18 1.15
CA TYR A 184 -4.88 4.72 2.46
C TYR A 184 -3.54 5.47 2.48
N VAL A 185 -3.59 6.76 2.80
CA VAL A 185 -2.40 7.57 3.08
C VAL A 185 -2.51 8.06 4.53
N SER A 186 -1.71 7.48 5.41
CA SER A 186 -1.75 7.80 6.84
C SER A 186 -0.37 8.10 7.41
N SER A 187 -0.37 8.82 8.54
CA SER A 187 0.83 9.00 9.37
C SER A 187 1.00 7.92 10.44
N LEU A 188 -0.01 7.07 10.62
CA LEU A 188 -0.04 6.02 11.63
C LEU A 188 0.78 4.81 11.17
N SER A 189 1.83 4.49 11.93
CA SER A 189 2.72 3.35 11.65
C SER A 189 1.95 2.02 11.46
N LYS A 190 0.86 1.81 12.21
CA LYS A 190 0.07 0.57 12.17
C LYS A 190 -0.68 0.32 10.85
N LYS A 191 -0.95 1.35 10.05
CA LYS A 191 -1.72 1.24 8.78
C LYS A 191 -0.86 1.36 7.52
N GLY A 192 0.46 1.26 7.64
CA GLY A 192 1.39 1.50 6.53
C GLY A 192 1.54 3.00 6.27
N SER A 193 2.41 3.63 7.06
CA SER A 193 2.58 5.08 7.01
C SER A 193 3.31 5.52 5.74
N LEU A 194 2.59 6.08 4.77
CA LEU A 194 3.20 6.82 3.66
C LEU A 194 3.71 8.19 4.11
N LEU A 195 3.12 8.74 5.17
CA LEU A 195 3.49 10.05 5.74
C LEU A 195 4.30 9.85 7.02
N VAL A 196 5.60 10.09 6.94
CA VAL A 196 6.51 9.87 8.08
C VAL A 196 6.80 11.19 8.77
N ALA A 197 6.36 11.34 10.02
CA ALA A 197 6.68 12.52 10.82
C ALA A 197 8.20 12.66 11.01
N ARG A 198 8.73 13.86 10.79
CA ARG A 198 10.17 14.16 10.98
C ARG A 198 10.59 14.08 12.45
N THR A 199 9.70 14.50 13.35
CA THR A 199 9.90 14.43 14.81
C THR A 199 8.89 13.44 15.40
N GLN A 200 9.39 12.46 16.14
CA GLN A 200 8.57 11.44 16.81
C GLN A 200 8.72 11.59 18.34
N PRO A 201 7.63 11.61 19.12
CA PRO A 201 6.23 11.51 18.71
C PRO A 201 5.70 12.83 18.12
N SER A 202 4.87 12.73 17.06
CA SER A 202 4.15 13.88 16.51
C SER A 202 2.82 14.05 17.24
N SER A 203 2.50 15.28 17.66
CA SER A 203 1.17 15.63 18.18
C SER A 203 0.08 15.59 17.10
N TRP A 204 0.49 15.70 15.83
CA TRP A 204 -0.38 15.64 14.66
C TRP A 204 -0.39 14.24 14.07
N GLN A 205 -1.58 13.78 13.69
CA GLN A 205 -1.80 12.57 12.92
C GLN A 205 -2.79 12.85 11.80
N MET A 206 -2.73 12.09 10.72
CA MET A 206 -3.64 12.26 9.59
C MET A 206 -3.92 10.93 8.91
N MET A 207 -5.12 10.84 8.36
CA MET A 207 -5.60 9.70 7.60
C MET A 207 -6.44 10.20 6.43
N LEU A 208 -5.94 9.94 5.23
CA LEU A 208 -6.62 10.15 3.97
C LEU A 208 -7.03 8.78 3.44
N GLN A 209 -8.31 8.61 3.11
CA GLN A 209 -8.85 7.44 2.44
C GLN A 209 -9.19 7.81 0.99
N ASP A 210 -8.88 6.91 0.07
CA ASP A 210 -9.12 7.07 -1.37
C ASP A 210 -8.50 8.37 -1.91
N PHE A 211 -7.22 8.56 -1.61
CA PHE A 211 -6.50 9.80 -1.89
C PHE A 211 -6.05 9.85 -3.34
N GLN A 212 -6.39 10.93 -4.05
CA GLN A 212 -5.92 11.20 -5.40
C GLN A 212 -5.40 12.64 -5.53
N ILE A 213 -4.21 12.80 -6.13
CA ILE A 213 -3.59 14.11 -6.33
C ILE A 213 -2.89 14.21 -7.69
N GLN A 214 -2.99 15.37 -8.33
CA GLN A 214 -2.27 15.69 -9.56
C GLN A 214 -1.93 17.18 -9.57
N ALA A 215 -0.67 17.53 -9.81
CA ALA A 215 -0.20 18.93 -9.74
C ALA A 215 0.47 19.44 -11.01
N PHE A 216 0.81 18.54 -11.95
CA PHE A 216 1.50 18.87 -13.18
C PHE A 216 0.72 18.31 -14.36
N ASN A 217 0.77 19.01 -15.49
CA ASN A 217 0.14 18.61 -16.75
C ASN A 217 -1.35 18.24 -16.61
N VAL A 218 -2.09 19.02 -15.82
CA VAL A 218 -3.55 18.86 -15.66
C VAL A 218 -4.24 19.40 -16.91
N MET A 219 -5.13 18.58 -17.49
CA MET A 219 -5.88 18.91 -18.70
C MET A 219 -7.37 19.00 -18.35
N GLY A 220 -7.86 20.24 -18.13
CA GLY A 220 -9.23 20.47 -17.67
C GLY A 220 -9.42 20.21 -16.17
N GLU A 221 -10.65 19.98 -15.73
CA GLU A 221 -10.99 19.78 -14.30
C GLU A 221 -11.08 18.30 -13.89
N GLN A 222 -10.50 17.40 -14.70
CA GLN A 222 -10.52 15.95 -14.45
C GLN A 222 -9.11 15.41 -14.24
N PHE A 223 -9.00 14.38 -13.41
CA PHE A 223 -7.75 13.66 -13.23
C PHE A 223 -7.36 12.89 -14.49
N SER A 224 -6.07 12.91 -14.79
CA SER A 224 -5.44 11.97 -15.71
C SER A 224 -5.45 10.55 -15.12
N TYR A 225 -5.04 9.57 -15.94
CA TYR A 225 -4.85 8.19 -15.53
C TYR A 225 -4.13 8.06 -14.18
N ALA A 226 -4.62 7.17 -13.32
CA ALA A 226 -4.13 6.98 -11.96
C ALA A 226 -2.91 6.06 -11.90
N SER A 227 -1.89 6.50 -11.15
CA SER A 227 -0.74 5.71 -10.73
C SER A 227 -0.97 5.28 -9.28
N ASP A 228 -1.31 4.01 -9.10
CA ASP A 228 -1.62 3.46 -7.78
C ASP A 228 -0.37 3.30 -6.90
N CYS A 229 -0.53 3.50 -5.58
CA CYS A 229 0.52 3.27 -4.59
C CYS A 229 0.81 1.78 -4.35
N ALA A 230 -0.08 0.88 -4.78
CA ALA A 230 0.09 -0.56 -4.67
C ALA A 230 0.67 -1.11 -5.98
N SER A 231 1.78 -1.85 -5.87
CA SER A 231 2.26 -2.67 -6.97
C SER A 231 1.48 -3.98 -7.02
N PHE A 232 1.25 -4.52 -8.23
CA PHE A 232 0.59 -5.83 -8.42
C PHE A 232 1.20 -6.95 -7.55
N PHE A 233 2.52 -6.91 -7.36
CA PHE A 233 3.25 -7.84 -6.51
C PHE A 233 4.16 -7.07 -5.57
N SER A 234 4.04 -7.34 -4.27
CA SER A 234 4.98 -6.81 -3.28
C SER A 234 6.34 -7.50 -3.43
N PRO A 235 7.44 -6.88 -2.94
CA PRO A 235 8.75 -7.52 -2.94
C PRO A 235 8.74 -8.90 -2.25
N GLY A 236 7.94 -9.05 -1.18
CA GLY A 236 7.79 -10.34 -0.48
C GLY A 236 7.12 -11.40 -1.35
N ILE A 237 6.07 -11.03 -2.10
CA ILE A 237 5.42 -11.96 -3.04
C ILE A 237 6.37 -12.35 -4.17
N TRP A 238 7.17 -11.40 -4.69
CA TRP A 238 8.17 -11.71 -5.71
C TRP A 238 9.22 -12.72 -5.24
N MET A 239 9.76 -12.53 -4.04
CA MET A 239 10.73 -13.47 -3.47
C MET A 239 10.11 -14.85 -3.23
N GLY A 240 8.86 -14.90 -2.75
CA GLY A 240 8.13 -16.15 -2.55
C GLY A 240 7.79 -16.86 -3.87
N LEU A 241 7.33 -16.12 -4.88
CA LEU A 241 6.97 -16.68 -6.18
C LEU A 241 8.20 -17.20 -6.92
N LEU A 242 9.31 -16.46 -6.91
CA LEU A 242 10.56 -16.87 -7.55
C LEU A 242 11.12 -18.15 -6.91
N THR A 243 11.17 -18.20 -5.58
CA THR A 243 11.67 -19.38 -4.85
C THR A 243 10.75 -20.59 -5.02
N SER A 244 9.43 -20.39 -4.97
CA SER A 244 8.45 -21.48 -5.17
C SER A 244 8.52 -22.05 -6.59
N LEU A 245 8.62 -21.19 -7.61
CA LEU A 245 8.75 -21.62 -8.99
C LEU A 245 10.06 -22.40 -9.22
N PHE A 246 11.15 -21.97 -8.60
CA PHE A 246 12.43 -22.67 -8.66
C PHE A 246 12.39 -24.06 -8.00
N MET A 247 11.81 -24.17 -6.81
CA MET A 247 11.65 -25.46 -6.14
C MET A 247 10.70 -26.39 -6.90
N LEU A 248 9.63 -25.84 -7.48
CA LEU A 248 8.72 -26.59 -8.34
C LEU A 248 9.43 -27.13 -9.58
N PHE A 249 10.31 -26.34 -10.19
CA PHE A 249 11.12 -26.79 -11.32
C PHE A 249 12.04 -27.98 -10.96
N ILE A 250 12.72 -27.92 -9.81
CA ILE A 250 13.55 -29.03 -9.34
C ILE A 250 12.69 -30.27 -9.07
N PHE A 251 11.53 -30.07 -8.43
CA PHE A 251 10.61 -31.16 -8.09
C PHE A 251 10.06 -31.85 -9.33
N THR A 252 9.59 -31.10 -10.33
CA THR A 252 9.06 -31.68 -11.57
C THR A 252 10.15 -32.39 -12.38
N TYR A 253 11.38 -31.87 -12.38
CA TYR A 253 12.53 -32.56 -12.97
C TYR A 253 12.85 -33.88 -12.27
N GLY A 254 12.88 -33.88 -10.93
CA GLY A 254 13.08 -35.10 -10.14
C GLY A 254 11.97 -36.13 -10.39
N LEU A 255 10.71 -35.69 -10.41
CA LEU A 255 9.57 -36.53 -10.69
C LEU A 255 9.63 -37.11 -12.12
N HIS A 256 9.99 -36.30 -13.11
CA HIS A 256 10.17 -36.74 -14.50
C HIS A 256 11.23 -37.85 -14.61
N MET A 257 12.35 -37.71 -13.89
CA MET A 257 13.40 -38.75 -13.87
C MET A 257 12.91 -40.04 -13.23
N ILE A 258 12.19 -39.97 -12.11
CA ILE A 258 11.61 -41.15 -11.45
C ILE A 258 10.61 -41.86 -12.38
N LEU A 259 9.73 -41.11 -13.03
CA LEU A 259 8.74 -41.66 -13.98
C LEU A 259 9.39 -42.26 -15.24
N SER A 260 10.62 -41.88 -15.56
CA SER A 260 11.38 -42.40 -16.71
C SER A 260 12.16 -43.68 -16.39
N LEU A 261 12.13 -44.16 -15.14
CA LEU A 261 12.80 -45.42 -14.76
C LEU A 261 12.08 -46.61 -15.41
N LYS A 262 12.73 -47.20 -16.41
CA LYS A 262 12.30 -48.46 -17.02
C LYS A 262 12.82 -49.62 -16.17
N THR A 263 11.93 -50.52 -15.76
CA THR A 263 12.34 -51.78 -15.14
C THR A 263 13.07 -52.64 -16.17
N MET A 264 14.20 -53.23 -15.81
CA MET A 264 14.89 -54.18 -16.67
C MET A 264 13.96 -55.36 -16.94
N ASP A 265 13.75 -55.65 -18.22
CA ASP A 265 12.99 -56.80 -18.66
C ASP A 265 13.84 -58.06 -18.37
N ARG A 266 13.63 -58.63 -17.18
CA ARG A 266 14.44 -59.75 -16.65
C ARG A 266 13.89 -61.12 -17.06
N PHE A 267 12.82 -61.13 -17.84
CA PHE A 267 12.30 -62.36 -18.43
C PHE A 267 12.46 -62.21 -19.93
N ASP A 268 13.29 -63.06 -20.54
CA ASP A 268 13.31 -63.26 -21.98
C ASP A 268 11.87 -63.53 -22.41
N ASP A 269 11.22 -62.49 -22.95
CA ASP A 269 9.93 -62.63 -23.59
C ASP A 269 10.11 -63.66 -24.71
N HIS A 270 9.38 -64.77 -24.64
CA HIS A 270 9.47 -65.86 -25.60
C HIS A 270 9.07 -65.41 -27.02
N LYS A 271 8.57 -64.18 -27.16
CA LYS A 271 8.23 -63.49 -28.41
C LYS A 271 9.17 -62.32 -28.76
N GLY A 272 10.20 -62.05 -27.97
CA GLY A 272 11.22 -61.03 -28.26
C GLY A 272 12.15 -61.47 -29.40
N PRO A 273 12.69 -60.53 -30.21
CA PRO A 273 13.59 -60.88 -31.30
C PRO A 273 14.87 -61.51 -30.77
N THR A 274 15.18 -62.72 -31.24
CA THR A 274 16.37 -63.49 -30.85
C THR A 274 17.64 -62.74 -31.25
N ILE A 275 18.60 -62.63 -30.32
CA ILE A 275 19.92 -62.05 -30.57
C ILE A 275 20.60 -62.84 -31.71
N SER A 276 20.71 -62.22 -32.89
CA SER A 276 21.44 -62.80 -34.01
C SER A 276 22.94 -62.56 -33.81
N LEU A 277 23.66 -63.61 -33.41
CA LEU A 277 25.12 -63.62 -33.45
C LEU A 277 25.57 -63.71 -34.90
N THR A 278 26.14 -62.63 -35.43
CA THR A 278 26.82 -62.68 -36.73
C THR A 278 28.14 -63.43 -36.54
N GLN A 279 28.20 -64.68 -37.03
CA GLN A 279 29.48 -65.37 -37.18
C GLN A 279 30.33 -64.61 -38.20
N ILE A 280 31.48 -64.12 -37.74
CA ILE A 280 32.54 -63.60 -38.59
C ILE A 280 33.22 -64.81 -39.23
N VAL A 281 33.10 -64.93 -40.55
CA VAL A 281 33.90 -65.83 -41.39
C VAL A 281 35.11 -65.06 -41.89
#